data_AF-A0A6N9PQ37-F1
#
_entry.id   AF-A0A6N9PQ37-F1
#
_cell.length_a   1.000
_cell.length_b   1.000
_cell.length_c   1.000
_cell.angle_alpha   90.00
_cell.angle_beta   90.00
_cell.angle_gamma   90.00
#
_symmetry.space_group_name_H-M   'P 1'
#
loop_
_entity.id
_entity.type
_entity.pdbx_description
1 polymer ?
#
loop_
_entity_poly.entity_id
_entity_poly.type
_entity_poly.pdbx_seq_one_letter_code
_entity_poly.pdbx_strand_id
1 'polypeptide(L)'
;MVNGIDIFKNHFSEYKEQYTVIGGFACDLLMSDAGLDFRQTVDIDMVLIVEALTTDFAKAFWEFIDAGGYQARQRSNGIPEFYRFVEPANPSYPKMIELFSRPQSNVKLHADTHLMPLHIDDEVSSLSAILLNDDYYNFLLAGRAEANGVSILDAEHIIPLKMKAWLDLKDKKAQGMHVNSRDIRKHRLDVFRLFPLVREDIKITVPAAVGEDIQSFIEQMSETEMRLEDIGISRSKDSILDIYRNMYTAENV
;
A
#
# COMPACT_ATOMS: atom_id res chain seq x y z
N MET A 1 -20.23 6.86 14.08
CA MET A 1 -19.98 6.99 12.63
C MET A 1 -19.95 5.59 12.09
N VAL A 2 -20.84 5.22 11.17
CA VAL A 2 -20.68 3.97 10.41
C VAL A 2 -19.48 4.21 9.51
N ASN A 3 -18.40 3.46 9.74
CA ASN A 3 -17.15 3.67 9.05
C ASN A 3 -17.32 3.10 7.63
N GLY A 4 -16.86 3.79 6.58
CA GLY A 4 -16.94 3.26 5.20
C GLY A 4 -16.24 1.91 5.05
N ILE A 5 -15.35 1.61 5.99
CA ILE A 5 -14.74 0.30 6.23
C ILE A 5 -15.76 -0.79 6.45
N ASP A 6 -16.78 -0.59 7.30
CA ASP A 6 -17.72 -1.66 7.66
C ASP A 6 -18.52 -2.08 6.43
N ILE A 7 -18.87 -1.11 5.58
CA ILE A 7 -19.54 -1.38 4.30
C ILE A 7 -18.60 -2.16 3.38
N PHE A 8 -17.35 -1.72 3.21
CA PHE A 8 -16.35 -2.41 2.40
C PHE A 8 -16.10 -3.84 2.89
N LYS A 9 -15.81 -4.01 4.18
CA LYS A 9 -15.56 -5.30 4.84
C LYS A 9 -16.72 -6.26 4.63
N ASN A 10 -17.95 -5.83 4.91
CA ASN A 10 -19.11 -6.70 4.78
C ASN A 10 -19.31 -7.13 3.32
N HIS A 11 -19.16 -6.20 2.39
CA HIS A 11 -19.33 -6.44 0.95
C HIS A 11 -18.28 -7.40 0.37
N PHE A 12 -17.02 -7.28 0.79
CA PHE A 12 -15.92 -8.07 0.26
C PHE A 12 -15.50 -9.28 1.13
N SER A 13 -16.31 -9.64 2.12
CA SER A 13 -16.02 -10.68 3.11
C SER A 13 -15.71 -12.07 2.51
N GLU A 14 -16.38 -12.45 1.42
CA GLU A 14 -16.19 -13.73 0.72
C GLU A 14 -15.06 -13.69 -0.34
N TYR A 15 -14.41 -12.54 -0.53
CA TYR A 15 -13.46 -12.31 -1.62
C TYR A 15 -12.04 -12.00 -1.15
N LYS A 16 -11.71 -12.28 0.12
CA LYS A 16 -10.43 -11.93 0.75
C LYS A 16 -9.19 -12.46 0.02
N GLU A 17 -9.30 -13.58 -0.71
CA GLU A 17 -8.19 -14.13 -1.49
C GLU A 17 -7.90 -13.35 -2.79
N GLN A 18 -8.85 -12.53 -3.25
CA GLN A 18 -8.86 -11.90 -4.57
C GLN A 18 -8.31 -10.47 -4.54
N TYR A 19 -8.08 -9.92 -3.34
CA TYR A 19 -7.52 -8.60 -3.15
C TYR A 19 -6.63 -8.54 -1.93
N THR A 20 -5.84 -7.48 -1.82
CA THR A 20 -5.10 -7.10 -0.63
C THR A 20 -5.12 -5.59 -0.50
N VAL A 21 -5.66 -5.10 0.62
CA VAL A 21 -5.65 -3.69 0.96
C VAL A 21 -4.27 -3.31 1.49
N ILE A 22 -3.74 -2.20 0.99
CA ILE A 22 -2.42 -1.68 1.32
C ILE A 22 -2.52 -0.20 1.72
N GLY A 23 -1.40 0.52 1.65
CA GLY A 23 -1.41 1.96 1.82
C GLY A 23 -1.67 2.40 3.26
N GLY A 24 -2.13 3.65 3.42
CA GLY A 24 -2.37 4.21 4.75
C GLY A 24 -3.51 3.50 5.49
N PHE A 25 -4.44 2.90 4.74
CA PHE A 25 -5.63 2.29 5.29
C PHE A 25 -5.34 0.94 5.96
N ALA A 26 -4.51 0.11 5.33
CA ALA A 26 -3.98 -1.09 5.97
C ALA A 26 -3.22 -0.77 7.27
N CYS A 27 -2.41 0.31 7.26
CA CYS A 27 -1.69 0.75 8.45
C CYS A 27 -2.64 1.14 9.59
N ASP A 28 -3.71 1.87 9.29
CA ASP A 28 -4.72 2.30 10.27
C ASP A 28 -5.46 1.12 10.89
N LEU A 29 -5.83 0.13 10.08
CA LEU A 29 -6.47 -1.11 10.54
C LEU A 29 -5.56 -1.92 11.47
N LEU A 30 -4.29 -2.12 11.09
CA LEU A 30 -3.32 -2.85 11.91
C LEU A 30 -3.06 -2.17 13.25
N MET A 31 -2.86 -0.85 13.23
CA MET A 31 -2.59 -0.08 14.43
C MET A 31 -3.80 -0.07 15.37
N SER A 32 -5.00 0.13 14.81
CA SER A 32 -6.24 0.10 15.59
C SER A 32 -6.49 -1.28 16.23
N ASP A 33 -6.20 -2.37 15.52
CA ASP A 33 -6.28 -3.74 16.05
C ASP A 33 -5.32 -3.96 17.24
N ALA A 34 -4.15 -3.32 17.19
CA ALA A 34 -3.18 -3.30 18.29
C ALA A 34 -3.50 -2.28 19.40
N GLY A 35 -4.60 -1.54 19.31
CA GLY A 35 -4.97 -0.49 20.28
C GLY A 35 -4.09 0.77 20.20
N LEU A 36 -3.46 1.01 19.05
CA LEU A 36 -2.59 2.15 18.78
C LEU A 36 -3.25 3.14 17.83
N ASP A 37 -2.94 4.42 18.00
CA ASP A 37 -3.41 5.46 17.09
C ASP A 37 -2.53 5.51 15.83
N PHE A 38 -3.18 5.64 14.67
CA PHE A 38 -2.51 5.97 13.41
C PHE A 38 -3.18 7.16 12.75
N ARG A 39 -2.50 7.73 11.75
CA ARG A 39 -3.10 8.81 10.95
C ARG A 39 -4.25 8.22 10.14
N GLN A 40 -5.49 8.61 10.46
CA GLN A 40 -6.66 8.15 9.72
C GLN A 40 -6.56 8.50 8.24
N THR A 41 -6.90 7.53 7.40
CA THR A 41 -7.16 7.73 5.98
C THR A 41 -8.50 7.10 5.62
N VAL A 42 -9.14 7.66 4.61
CA VAL A 42 -10.45 7.23 4.12
C VAL A 42 -10.38 6.77 2.66
N ASP A 43 -9.15 6.65 2.16
CA ASP A 43 -8.80 6.18 0.82
C ASP A 43 -8.37 4.72 0.93
N ILE A 44 -8.93 3.86 0.09
CA ILE A 44 -8.59 2.43 0.03
C ILE A 44 -7.68 2.20 -1.17
N ASP A 45 -6.43 1.83 -0.90
CA ASP A 45 -5.50 1.32 -1.89
C ASP A 45 -5.61 -0.21 -1.94
N MET A 46 -6.06 -0.78 -3.05
CA MET A 46 -6.35 -2.20 -3.18
C MET A 46 -5.58 -2.84 -4.34
N VAL A 47 -4.74 -3.82 -4.02
CA VAL A 47 -4.08 -4.68 -5.01
C VAL A 47 -4.97 -5.86 -5.35
N LEU A 48 -5.25 -6.07 -6.63
CA LEU A 48 -5.99 -7.23 -7.14
C LEU A 48 -5.05 -8.42 -7.31
N ILE A 49 -5.45 -9.57 -6.77
CA ILE A 49 -4.69 -10.82 -6.86
C ILE A 49 -5.16 -11.56 -8.11
N VAL A 50 -4.50 -11.25 -9.22
CA VAL A 50 -4.87 -11.67 -10.58
C VAL A 50 -5.10 -13.17 -10.68
N GLU A 51 -4.25 -13.95 -10.02
CA GLU A 51 -4.27 -15.41 -10.02
C GLU A 51 -5.50 -16.00 -9.32
N ALA A 52 -6.15 -15.23 -8.45
CA ALA A 52 -7.32 -15.62 -7.67
C ALA A 52 -8.61 -14.95 -8.15
N LEU A 53 -8.55 -14.03 -9.12
CA LEU A 53 -9.73 -13.27 -9.55
C LEU A 53 -10.79 -14.16 -10.19
N THR A 54 -12.04 -13.91 -9.80
CA THR A 54 -13.22 -14.59 -10.31
C THR A 54 -14.18 -13.59 -10.96
N THR A 55 -15.05 -14.09 -11.84
CA THR A 55 -16.13 -13.27 -12.40
C THR A 55 -17.06 -12.73 -11.31
N ASP A 56 -17.27 -13.47 -10.23
CA ASP A 56 -18.17 -13.05 -9.15
C ASP A 56 -17.57 -11.92 -8.31
N PHE A 57 -16.25 -11.91 -8.08
CA PHE A 57 -15.60 -10.73 -7.52
C PHE A 57 -15.71 -9.51 -8.42
N ALA A 58 -15.53 -9.66 -9.74
CA ALA A 58 -15.68 -8.54 -10.66
C ALA A 58 -17.09 -7.95 -10.60
N LYS A 59 -18.14 -8.80 -10.53
CA LYS A 59 -19.52 -8.34 -10.31
C LYS A 59 -19.68 -7.65 -8.97
N ALA A 60 -19.23 -8.26 -7.88
CA ALA A 60 -19.32 -7.68 -6.55
C ALA A 60 -18.59 -6.33 -6.47
N PHE A 61 -17.44 -6.19 -7.12
CA PHE A 61 -16.72 -4.93 -7.19
C PHE A 61 -17.56 -3.84 -7.87
N TRP A 62 -18.13 -4.12 -9.05
CA TRP A 62 -18.99 -3.15 -9.73
C TRP A 62 -20.27 -2.83 -8.96
N GLU A 63 -20.89 -3.82 -8.32
CA GLU A 63 -22.02 -3.61 -7.42
C GLU A 63 -21.65 -2.63 -6.28
N PHE A 64 -20.43 -2.73 -5.74
CA PHE A 64 -19.94 -1.80 -4.72
C PHE A 64 -19.77 -0.38 -5.27
N ILE A 65 -19.15 -0.26 -6.44
CA ILE A 65 -18.91 1.02 -7.11
C ILE A 65 -20.25 1.71 -7.46
N ASP A 66 -21.21 0.97 -7.99
CA ASP A 66 -22.53 1.48 -8.36
C ASP A 66 -23.35 1.83 -7.12
N ALA A 67 -23.34 1.01 -6.07
CA ALA A 67 -24.07 1.27 -4.83
C ALA A 67 -23.51 2.46 -4.04
N GLY A 68 -22.20 2.70 -4.11
CA GLY A 68 -21.56 3.91 -3.58
C GLY A 68 -21.81 5.15 -4.43
N GLY A 69 -22.19 4.97 -5.70
CA GLY A 69 -22.35 6.05 -6.68
C GLY A 69 -21.04 6.76 -6.97
N TYR A 70 -19.95 5.99 -7.10
CA TYR A 70 -18.63 6.54 -7.36
C TYR A 70 -18.50 7.10 -8.78
N GLN A 71 -17.66 8.13 -8.92
CA GLN A 71 -17.26 8.65 -10.21
C GLN A 71 -15.90 8.07 -10.60
N ALA A 72 -15.78 7.56 -11.84
CA ALA A 72 -14.49 7.22 -12.42
C ALA A 72 -13.79 8.52 -12.86
N ARG A 73 -12.53 8.71 -12.44
CA ARG A 73 -11.78 9.91 -12.82
C ARG A 73 -11.43 9.86 -14.32
N GLN A 74 -11.38 11.00 -15.02
CA GLN A 74 -10.90 11.09 -16.40
C GLN A 74 -9.61 11.92 -16.45
N ARG A 75 -8.63 11.49 -17.26
CA ARG A 75 -7.46 12.31 -17.57
C ARG A 75 -7.87 13.56 -18.35
N SER A 76 -7.02 14.58 -18.30
CA SER A 76 -7.12 15.79 -19.14
C SER A 76 -7.05 15.50 -20.65
N ASN A 77 -6.62 14.30 -21.05
CA ASN A 77 -6.61 13.83 -22.44
C ASN A 77 -7.88 13.06 -22.85
N GLY A 78 -8.92 13.01 -21.99
CA GLY A 78 -10.21 12.37 -22.28
C GLY A 78 -10.23 10.85 -22.11
N ILE A 79 -9.17 10.23 -21.60
CA ILE A 79 -9.14 8.79 -21.29
C ILE A 79 -9.62 8.59 -19.84
N PRO A 80 -10.67 7.80 -19.59
CA PRO A 80 -11.09 7.47 -18.24
C PRO A 80 -10.07 6.61 -17.49
N GLU A 81 -9.79 6.97 -16.24
CA GLU A 81 -8.99 6.28 -15.25
C GLU A 81 -9.90 5.33 -14.47
N PHE A 82 -10.23 4.18 -15.06
CA PHE A 82 -11.14 3.19 -14.49
C PHE A 82 -10.62 2.47 -13.22
N TYR A 83 -9.51 2.93 -12.64
CA TYR A 83 -8.90 2.32 -11.47
C TYR A 83 -8.94 3.23 -10.24
N ARG A 84 -9.34 4.49 -10.41
CA ARG A 84 -9.57 5.40 -9.28
C ARG A 84 -11.02 5.85 -9.28
N PHE A 85 -11.73 5.41 -8.25
CA PHE A 85 -13.12 5.72 -7.98
C PHE A 85 -13.15 6.75 -6.87
N VAL A 86 -13.70 7.92 -7.16
CA VAL A 86 -13.71 9.07 -6.24
C VAL A 86 -15.12 9.58 -6.03
N GLU A 87 -15.29 10.46 -5.03
CA GLU A 87 -16.50 11.25 -4.82
C GLU A 87 -17.78 10.39 -4.83
N PRO A 88 -17.89 9.39 -3.93
CA PRO A 88 -19.11 8.59 -3.84
C PRO A 88 -20.30 9.49 -3.53
N ALA A 89 -21.42 9.27 -4.22
CA ALA A 89 -22.68 9.95 -3.93
C ALA A 89 -23.18 9.65 -2.50
N ASN A 90 -22.86 8.47 -1.97
CA ASN A 90 -23.16 8.10 -0.60
C ASN A 90 -21.95 8.34 0.33
N PRO A 91 -22.00 9.31 1.26
CA PRO A 91 -20.87 9.64 2.14
C PRO A 91 -20.56 8.56 3.18
N SER A 92 -21.39 7.52 3.29
CA SER A 92 -21.12 6.36 4.15
C SER A 92 -20.05 5.44 3.54
N TYR A 93 -19.74 5.57 2.26
CA TYR A 93 -18.74 4.78 1.56
C TYR A 93 -17.32 5.39 1.70
N PRO A 94 -16.25 4.59 1.51
CA PRO A 94 -14.87 5.10 1.42
C PRO A 94 -14.75 6.24 0.41
N LYS A 95 -14.01 7.31 0.72
CA LYS A 95 -13.97 8.50 -0.15
C LYS A 95 -13.31 8.24 -1.50
N MET A 96 -12.38 7.30 -1.53
CA MET A 96 -11.65 6.91 -2.72
C MET A 96 -11.35 5.41 -2.66
N ILE A 97 -11.44 4.75 -3.80
CA ILE A 97 -10.91 3.41 -4.03
C ILE A 97 -9.94 3.50 -5.20
N GLU A 98 -8.71 3.06 -4.97
CA GLU A 98 -7.69 2.93 -5.99
C GLU A 98 -7.31 1.47 -6.18
N LEU A 99 -7.38 1.00 -7.42
CA LEU A 99 -7.05 -0.36 -7.82
C LEU A 99 -5.64 -0.43 -8.41
N PHE A 100 -4.92 -1.47 -7.99
CA PHE A 100 -3.63 -1.84 -8.55
C PHE A 100 -3.66 -3.29 -8.99
N SER A 101 -2.96 -3.63 -10.07
CA SER A 101 -2.77 -5.01 -10.49
C SER A 101 -1.49 -5.15 -11.31
N ARG A 102 -1.00 -6.39 -11.45
CA ARG A 102 0.13 -6.70 -12.31
C ARG A 102 -0.25 -6.51 -13.79
N PRO A 103 0.63 -5.95 -14.67
CA PRO A 103 0.28 -5.60 -16.07
C PRO A 103 -0.03 -6.77 -16.98
N GLN A 104 0.58 -7.93 -16.72
CA GLN A 104 0.37 -9.13 -17.55
C GLN A 104 -0.94 -9.84 -17.22
N SER A 105 -1.79 -9.21 -16.40
CA SER A 105 -3.11 -9.71 -16.11
C SER A 105 -4.04 -9.49 -17.31
N ASN A 106 -4.53 -10.58 -17.91
CA ASN A 106 -5.64 -10.54 -18.88
C ASN A 106 -6.99 -10.22 -18.18
N VAL A 107 -6.93 -9.55 -17.02
CA VAL A 107 -8.08 -9.31 -16.16
C VAL A 107 -8.91 -8.22 -16.79
N LYS A 108 -10.07 -8.64 -17.26
CA LYS A 108 -11.11 -7.78 -17.80
C LYS A 108 -12.14 -7.55 -16.71
N LEU A 109 -12.04 -6.43 -16.00
CA LEU A 109 -13.14 -5.94 -15.15
C LEU A 109 -14.35 -5.53 -16.01
N HIS A 110 -14.13 -5.21 -17.29
CA HIS A 110 -15.15 -5.06 -18.34
C HIS A 110 -14.59 -5.59 -19.68
N ALA A 111 -15.46 -5.95 -20.64
CA ALA A 111 -15.06 -6.61 -21.90
C ALA A 111 -13.99 -5.86 -22.72
N ASP A 112 -13.88 -4.54 -22.52
CA ASP A 112 -13.02 -3.60 -23.26
C ASP A 112 -11.92 -2.92 -22.40
N THR A 113 -11.67 -3.41 -21.18
CA THR A 113 -10.74 -2.74 -20.25
C THR A 113 -9.51 -3.63 -19.97
N HIS A 114 -8.32 -3.13 -20.29
CA HIS A 114 -7.04 -3.71 -19.87
C HIS A 114 -6.51 -2.97 -18.64
N LEU A 115 -6.32 -3.68 -17.54
CA LEU A 115 -5.65 -3.19 -16.33
C LEU A 115 -4.21 -2.77 -16.65
N MET A 116 -3.98 -1.46 -16.72
CA MET A 116 -2.65 -0.87 -16.87
C MET A 116 -2.43 0.15 -15.75
N PRO A 117 -1.27 0.17 -15.09
CA PRO A 117 -0.97 1.17 -14.07
C PRO A 117 -0.96 2.57 -14.69
N LEU A 118 -1.83 3.44 -14.20
CA LEU A 118 -1.95 4.83 -14.66
C LEU A 118 -1.39 5.77 -13.60
N HIS A 119 -0.33 6.50 -13.95
CA HIS A 119 0.27 7.59 -13.15
C HIS A 119 -0.67 8.79 -13.04
N ILE A 120 -0.88 9.29 -11.82
CA ILE A 120 -1.68 10.50 -11.56
C ILE A 120 -1.15 11.29 -10.35
N ASP A 121 -0.62 10.60 -9.33
CA ASP A 121 0.03 11.19 -8.15
C ASP A 121 1.44 10.61 -8.00
N ASP A 122 2.37 11.36 -7.39
CA ASP A 122 3.77 10.94 -7.20
C ASP A 122 3.86 9.68 -6.33
N GLU A 123 3.04 9.57 -5.29
CA GLU A 123 2.93 8.36 -4.44
C GLU A 123 2.38 7.16 -5.23
N VAL A 124 1.38 7.40 -6.07
CA VAL A 124 0.69 6.38 -6.87
C VAL A 124 1.55 5.91 -8.03
N SER A 125 2.34 6.82 -8.59
CA SER A 125 3.41 6.52 -9.53
C SER A 125 4.44 5.59 -8.91
N SER A 126 4.88 5.85 -7.67
CA SER A 126 5.82 4.98 -6.98
C SER A 126 5.19 3.64 -6.61
N LEU A 127 3.99 3.60 -6.02
CA LEU A 127 3.33 2.35 -5.66
C LEU A 127 3.01 1.47 -6.87
N SER A 128 2.53 2.08 -7.96
CA SER A 128 2.35 1.36 -9.23
C SER A 128 3.68 0.80 -9.73
N ALA A 129 4.76 1.59 -9.72
CA ALA A 129 6.08 1.14 -10.14
C ALA A 129 6.63 -0.01 -9.28
N ILE A 130 6.31 -0.02 -7.99
CA ILE A 130 6.64 -1.11 -7.08
C ILE A 130 5.89 -2.39 -7.48
N LEU A 131 4.58 -2.31 -7.71
CA LEU A 131 3.76 -3.48 -8.07
C LEU A 131 3.99 -3.97 -9.51
N LEU A 132 4.66 -3.16 -10.34
CA LEU A 132 5.17 -3.56 -11.66
C LEU A 132 6.37 -4.52 -11.56
N ASN A 133 7.07 -4.53 -10.43
CA ASN A 133 8.23 -5.37 -10.20
C ASN A 133 7.79 -6.73 -9.62
N ASP A 134 8.20 -7.82 -10.25
CA ASP A 134 7.82 -9.17 -9.86
C ASP A 134 8.30 -9.56 -8.46
N ASP A 135 9.49 -9.11 -8.07
CA ASP A 135 10.05 -9.34 -6.73
C ASP A 135 9.16 -8.70 -5.66
N TYR A 136 8.75 -7.44 -5.89
CA TYR A 136 7.87 -6.73 -4.96
C TYR A 136 6.43 -7.27 -4.97
N TYR A 137 5.92 -7.74 -6.11
CA TYR A 137 4.63 -8.41 -6.17
C TYR A 137 4.64 -9.72 -5.37
N ASN A 138 5.65 -10.57 -5.57
CA ASN A 138 5.80 -11.82 -4.82
C ASN A 138 6.02 -11.56 -3.31
N PHE A 139 6.81 -10.55 -2.98
CA PHE A 139 6.99 -10.11 -1.60
C PHE A 139 5.66 -9.67 -0.97
N LEU A 140 4.83 -8.89 -1.68
CA LEU A 140 3.49 -8.52 -1.23
C LEU A 140 2.60 -9.74 -1.00
N LEU A 141 2.59 -10.70 -1.93
CA LEU A 141 1.78 -11.92 -1.80
C LEU A 141 2.12 -12.74 -0.54
N ALA A 142 3.41 -12.76 -0.15
CA ALA A 142 3.89 -13.46 1.03
C ALA A 142 3.48 -12.79 2.35
N GLY A 143 3.24 -11.48 2.34
CA GLY A 143 2.86 -10.69 3.52
C GLY A 143 1.37 -10.54 3.78
N ARG A 144 0.52 -11.21 2.98
CA ARG A 144 -0.93 -11.08 3.12
C ARG A 144 -1.38 -11.61 4.48
N ALA A 145 -2.21 -10.84 5.16
CA ALA A 145 -2.78 -11.13 6.45
C ALA A 145 -4.27 -10.72 6.46
N GLU A 146 -4.97 -11.12 7.52
CA GLU A 146 -6.32 -10.63 7.79
C GLU A 146 -6.31 -9.76 9.05
N ALA A 147 -6.84 -8.54 8.94
CA ALA A 147 -7.13 -7.70 10.09
C ALA A 147 -8.57 -7.22 10.02
N ASN A 148 -9.30 -7.36 11.13
CA ASN A 148 -10.70 -6.96 11.22
C ASN A 148 -11.58 -7.48 10.07
N GLY A 149 -11.33 -8.68 9.54
CA GLY A 149 -12.12 -9.24 8.44
C GLY A 149 -11.80 -8.69 7.05
N VAL A 150 -10.69 -7.99 6.88
CA VAL A 150 -10.22 -7.45 5.60
C VAL A 150 -8.87 -8.06 5.26
N SER A 151 -8.70 -8.51 4.01
CA SER A 151 -7.39 -8.94 3.49
C SER A 151 -6.49 -7.71 3.34
N ILE A 152 -5.38 -7.68 4.09
CA ILE A 152 -4.43 -6.58 4.15
C ILE A 152 -3.00 -7.11 4.04
N LEU A 153 -2.03 -6.21 3.97
CA LEU A 153 -0.61 -6.53 4.11
C LEU A 153 -0.16 -6.35 5.57
N ASP A 154 0.64 -7.25 6.12
CA ASP A 154 1.19 -7.11 7.48
C ASP A 154 2.21 -5.96 7.60
N ALA A 155 2.58 -5.60 8.84
CA ALA A 155 3.49 -4.49 9.09
C ALA A 155 4.88 -4.73 8.49
N GLU A 156 5.39 -5.96 8.58
CA GLU A 156 6.73 -6.32 8.12
C GLU A 156 6.85 -6.34 6.59
N HIS A 157 5.74 -6.42 5.84
CA HIS A 157 5.74 -6.28 4.39
C HIS A 157 5.33 -4.87 3.95
N ILE A 158 4.52 -4.13 4.73
CA ILE A 158 4.26 -2.71 4.47
C ILE A 158 5.54 -1.87 4.61
N ILE A 159 6.37 -2.15 5.61
CA ILE A 159 7.57 -1.35 5.92
C ILE A 159 8.51 -1.26 4.70
N PRO A 160 8.93 -2.37 4.05
CA PRO A 160 9.77 -2.29 2.84
C PRO A 160 9.10 -1.56 1.67
N LEU A 161 7.78 -1.70 1.47
CA LEU A 161 7.07 -0.90 0.46
C LEU A 161 7.15 0.61 0.75
N LYS A 162 7.08 1.02 2.02
CA LYS A 162 7.26 2.42 2.44
C LYS A 162 8.71 2.90 2.27
N MET A 163 9.69 2.03 2.55
CA MET A 163 11.11 2.32 2.29
C MET A 163 11.36 2.57 0.81
N LYS A 164 10.83 1.70 -0.06
CA LYS A 164 10.94 1.84 -1.51
C LYS A 164 10.26 3.09 -2.03
N ALA A 165 9.01 3.35 -1.62
CA ALA A 165 8.30 4.57 -2.01
C ALA A 165 9.08 5.83 -1.61
N TRP A 166 9.74 5.82 -0.44
CA TRP A 166 10.60 6.93 -0.02
C TRP A 166 11.82 7.11 -0.92
N LEU A 167 12.53 6.03 -1.27
CA LEU A 167 13.68 6.05 -2.18
C LEU A 167 13.27 6.60 -3.56
N ASP A 168 12.21 6.05 -4.15
CA ASP A 168 11.74 6.45 -5.48
C ASP A 168 11.33 7.93 -5.52
N LEU A 169 10.65 8.43 -4.50
CA LEU A 169 10.27 9.85 -4.41
C LEU A 169 11.49 10.76 -4.21
N LYS A 170 12.50 10.30 -3.46
CA LYS A 170 13.75 11.04 -3.27
C LYS A 170 14.53 11.14 -4.58
N ASP A 171 14.62 10.04 -5.33
CA ASP A 171 15.32 9.98 -6.61
C ASP A 171 14.62 10.84 -7.67
N LYS A 172 13.29 10.77 -7.77
CA LYS A 172 12.49 11.66 -8.64
C LYS A 172 12.75 13.13 -8.34
N LYS A 173 12.77 13.49 -7.06
CA LYS A 173 13.06 14.86 -6.63
C LYS A 173 14.48 15.29 -6.99
N ALA A 174 15.48 14.41 -6.85
CA ALA A 174 16.86 14.67 -7.23
C ALA A 174 17.03 14.86 -8.74
N GLN A 175 16.20 14.18 -9.55
CA GLN A 175 16.13 14.33 -11.01
C GLN A 175 15.36 15.58 -11.47
N GLY A 176 14.90 16.42 -10.55
CA GLY A 176 14.19 17.67 -10.86
C GLY A 176 12.71 17.48 -11.21
N MET A 177 12.15 16.28 -11.01
CA MET A 177 10.71 16.08 -11.13
C MET A 177 9.97 16.77 -9.97
N HIS A 178 8.75 17.23 -10.24
CA HIS A 178 7.89 17.73 -9.17
C HIS A 178 7.57 16.57 -8.23
N VAL A 179 7.88 16.73 -6.94
CA VAL A 179 7.54 15.77 -5.89
C VAL A 179 7.05 16.51 -4.66
N ASN A 180 5.88 16.13 -4.17
CA ASN A 180 5.35 16.67 -2.92
C ASN A 180 6.20 16.19 -1.72
N SER A 181 6.84 17.15 -1.04
CA SER A 181 7.72 16.85 0.10
C SER A 181 6.97 16.28 1.31
N ARG A 182 5.64 16.47 1.38
CA ARG A 182 4.79 15.83 2.38
C ARG A 182 4.80 14.31 2.24
N ASP A 183 4.78 13.80 1.01
CA ASP A 183 4.70 12.36 0.76
C ASP A 183 6.02 11.67 1.09
N ILE A 184 7.16 12.28 0.72
CA ILE A 184 8.48 11.84 1.19
C ILE A 184 8.51 11.77 2.72
N ARG A 185 8.09 12.85 3.42
CA ARG A 185 8.08 12.86 4.89
C ARG A 185 7.18 11.77 5.45
N LYS A 186 6.02 11.54 4.85
CA LYS A 186 4.99 10.60 5.27
C LYS A 186 5.48 9.15 5.20
N HIS A 187 5.98 8.69 4.05
CA HIS A 187 6.54 7.34 3.91
C HIS A 187 7.68 7.10 4.90
N ARG A 188 8.57 8.08 5.05
CA ARG A 188 9.67 8.03 6.01
C ARG A 188 9.19 7.82 7.44
N LEU A 189 8.20 8.59 7.89
CA LEU A 189 7.67 8.47 9.25
C LEU A 189 6.90 7.17 9.45
N ASP A 190 6.16 6.72 8.44
CA ASP A 190 5.36 5.50 8.53
C ASP A 190 6.24 4.24 8.71
N VAL A 191 7.45 4.21 8.14
CA VAL A 191 8.46 3.14 8.41
C VAL A 191 8.75 2.99 9.91
N PHE A 192 8.75 4.09 10.67
CA PHE A 192 8.95 4.03 12.11
C PHE A 192 7.64 3.86 12.88
N ARG A 193 6.54 4.50 12.45
CA ARG A 193 5.24 4.38 13.13
C ARG A 193 4.70 2.97 13.17
N LEU A 194 5.06 2.14 12.20
CA LEU A 194 4.66 0.74 12.16
C LEU A 194 5.53 -0.15 13.06
N PHE A 195 6.65 0.35 13.57
CA PHE A 195 7.58 -0.41 14.42
C PHE A 195 6.91 -1.10 15.62
N PRO A 196 5.95 -0.49 16.35
CA PRO A 196 5.29 -1.16 17.47
C PRO A 196 4.55 -2.46 17.11
N LEU A 197 4.25 -2.69 15.83
CA LEU A 197 3.60 -3.91 15.34
C LEU A 197 4.60 -5.01 14.95
N VAL A 198 5.90 -4.69 14.89
CA VAL A 198 6.93 -5.55 14.33
C VAL A 198 7.30 -6.66 15.30
N ARG A 199 7.28 -7.91 14.83
CA ARG A 199 7.76 -9.07 15.60
C ARG A 199 9.28 -9.23 15.44
N GLU A 200 10.04 -8.79 16.44
CA GLU A 200 11.51 -8.71 16.35
C GLU A 200 12.23 -10.07 16.19
N ASP A 201 11.57 -11.17 16.53
CA ASP A 201 12.11 -12.52 16.50
C ASP A 201 11.99 -13.21 15.13
N ILE A 202 11.24 -12.63 14.19
CA ILE A 202 11.05 -13.23 12.86
C ILE A 202 12.21 -12.89 11.92
N LYS A 203 12.45 -13.80 10.98
CA LYS A 203 13.33 -13.58 9.83
C LYS A 203 12.51 -13.71 8.57
N ILE A 204 12.64 -12.73 7.68
CA ILE A 204 11.95 -12.70 6.40
C ILE A 204 13.00 -12.76 5.31
N THR A 205 12.94 -13.83 4.51
CA THR A 205 13.72 -13.91 3.28
C THR A 205 13.07 -13.01 2.23
N VAL A 206 13.86 -12.11 1.64
CA VAL A 206 13.38 -11.15 0.64
C VAL A 206 14.14 -11.34 -0.67
N PRO A 207 13.50 -11.09 -1.83
CA PRO A 207 14.21 -11.03 -3.10
C PRO A 207 15.38 -10.04 -3.05
N ALA A 208 16.44 -10.29 -3.83
CA ALA A 208 17.66 -9.50 -3.80
C ALA A 208 17.39 -7.99 -3.99
N ALA A 209 16.55 -7.62 -4.96
CA ALA A 209 16.20 -6.22 -5.24
C ALA A 209 15.49 -5.54 -4.05
N VAL A 210 14.60 -6.25 -3.36
CA VAL A 210 13.92 -5.75 -2.15
C VAL A 210 14.94 -5.56 -1.02
N GLY A 211 15.87 -6.52 -0.86
CA GLY A 211 16.95 -6.43 0.12
C GLY A 211 17.88 -5.24 -0.12
N GLU A 212 18.25 -4.96 -1.37
CA GLU A 212 19.07 -3.81 -1.76
C GLU A 212 18.37 -2.47 -1.42
N ASP A 213 17.08 -2.35 -1.71
CA ASP A 213 16.29 -1.16 -1.38
C ASP A 213 16.18 -0.96 0.15
N ILE A 214 15.97 -2.03 0.92
CA ILE A 214 15.94 -1.98 2.39
C ILE A 214 17.29 -1.47 2.93
N GLN A 215 18.40 -2.05 2.45
CA GLN A 215 19.75 -1.66 2.85
C GLN A 215 20.02 -0.19 2.51
N SER A 216 19.67 0.24 1.29
CA SER A 216 19.82 1.64 0.84
C SER A 216 19.01 2.62 1.70
N PHE A 217 17.77 2.27 2.06
CA PHE A 217 16.98 3.08 2.99
C PHE A 217 17.67 3.19 4.35
N ILE A 218 18.11 2.07 4.91
CA ILE A 218 18.76 2.01 6.23
C ILE A 218 20.03 2.86 6.27
N GLU A 219 20.89 2.77 5.24
CA GLU A 219 22.12 3.54 5.13
C GLU A 219 21.82 5.04 5.10
N GLN A 220 20.90 5.48 4.24
CA GLN A 220 20.53 6.90 4.14
C GLN A 220 19.84 7.40 5.42
N MET A 221 19.07 6.55 6.09
CA MET A 221 18.39 6.90 7.33
C MET A 221 19.33 6.97 8.52
N SER A 222 20.43 6.23 8.51
CA SER A 222 21.46 6.30 9.56
C SER A 222 22.09 7.70 9.64
N GLU A 223 22.33 8.33 8.49
CA GLU A 223 22.88 9.69 8.36
C GLU A 223 21.84 10.81 8.55
N THR A 224 20.55 10.47 8.52
CA THR A 224 19.47 11.46 8.61
C THR A 224 19.11 11.79 10.06
N GLU A 225 19.17 13.06 10.45
CA GLU A 225 18.67 13.50 11.77
C GLU A 225 17.15 13.37 11.87
N MET A 226 16.69 12.68 12.92
CA MET A 226 15.27 12.47 13.21
C MET A 226 15.06 12.25 14.70
N ARG A 227 14.03 12.89 15.26
CA ARG A 227 13.57 12.66 16.62
C ARG A 227 12.30 11.81 16.58
N LEU A 228 12.41 10.56 17.04
CA LEU A 228 11.30 9.61 17.01
C LEU A 228 10.28 9.87 18.13
N GLU A 229 10.67 10.60 19.16
CA GLU A 229 9.79 11.02 20.26
C GLU A 229 8.67 11.94 19.76
N ASP A 230 8.95 12.74 18.71
CA ASP A 230 7.96 13.62 18.07
C ASP A 230 6.80 12.85 17.42
N ILE A 231 6.97 11.53 17.20
CA ILE A 231 5.93 10.63 16.70
C ILE A 231 5.56 9.54 17.72
N GLY A 232 5.90 9.72 18.99
CA GLY A 232 5.50 8.83 20.08
C GLY A 232 6.32 7.54 20.20
N ILE A 233 7.48 7.45 19.56
CA ILE A 233 8.35 6.27 19.61
C ILE A 233 9.53 6.54 20.53
N SER A 234 9.65 5.75 21.59
CA SER A 234 10.71 5.87 22.60
C SER A 234 12.00 5.12 22.24
N ARG A 235 11.92 4.14 21.35
CA ARG A 235 13.10 3.38 20.91
C ARG A 235 13.96 4.23 19.98
N SER A 236 15.27 4.10 20.10
CA SER A 236 16.20 4.86 19.26
C SER A 236 16.09 4.46 17.79
N LYS A 237 16.31 5.44 16.90
CA LYS A 237 16.35 5.25 15.46
C LYS A 237 17.31 4.11 15.08
N ASP A 238 18.53 4.14 15.61
CA ASP A 238 19.56 3.17 15.26
C ASP A 238 19.18 1.76 15.70
N SER A 239 18.57 1.60 16.88
CA SER A 239 18.08 0.28 17.32
C SER A 239 16.97 -0.26 16.40
N ILE A 240 16.06 0.59 15.92
CA ILE A 240 15.01 0.17 14.97
C ILE A 240 15.63 -0.23 13.63
N LEU A 241 16.58 0.56 13.12
CA LEU A 241 17.28 0.26 11.87
C LEU A 241 18.07 -1.05 11.96
N ASP A 242 18.71 -1.33 13.09
CA ASP A 242 19.41 -2.60 13.33
C ASP A 242 18.45 -3.80 13.35
N ILE A 243 17.25 -3.63 13.91
CA ILE A 243 16.21 -4.68 13.88
C ILE A 243 15.78 -4.94 12.45
N TYR A 244 15.49 -3.89 11.67
CA TYR A 244 15.13 -4.05 10.26
C TYR A 244 16.24 -4.73 9.46
N ARG A 245 17.50 -4.32 9.66
CA ARG A 245 18.65 -4.95 9.00
C ARG A 245 18.78 -6.43 9.32
N ASN A 246 18.50 -6.81 10.57
CA ASN A 246 18.57 -8.21 11.00
C ASN A 246 17.35 -9.01 10.57
N MET A 247 16.19 -8.39 10.45
CA MET A 247 14.92 -9.03 10.12
C MET A 247 14.88 -9.52 8.67
N TYR A 248 15.27 -8.66 7.72
CA TYR A 248 15.21 -8.99 6.30
C TYR A 248 16.54 -9.56 5.82
N THR A 249 16.51 -10.78 5.26
CA THR A 249 17.68 -11.45 4.70
C THR A 249 17.48 -11.63 3.21
N ALA A 250 18.36 -11.08 2.37
CA ALA A 250 18.28 -11.24 0.93
C ALA A 250 18.47 -12.72 0.53
N GLU A 251 17.72 -13.18 -0.48
CA GLU A 251 17.97 -14.44 -1.14
C GLU A 251 19.39 -14.46 -1.72
N ASN A 252 20.11 -15.57 -1.53
CA ASN A 252 21.39 -15.77 -2.19
C ASN A 252 21.12 -15.97 -3.69
N VAL A 253 21.61 -15.04 -4.52
CA VAL A 253 21.57 -15.13 -5.99
C VAL A 253 22.55 -16.17 -6.51
#